data_AF-A0A831PVC8-F1
#
_entry.id   AF-A0A831PVC8-F1
#
_cell.length_a   1.000
_cell.length_b   1.000
_cell.length_c   1.000
_cell.angle_alpha   90.00
_cell.angle_beta   90.00
_cell.angle_gamma   90.00
#
_symmetry.space_group_name_H-M   'P 1'
#
loop_
_entity.id
_entity.type
_entity.pdbx_description
1 polymer ?
#
loop_
_entity_poly.entity_id
_entity_poly.type
_entity_poly.pdbx_seq_one_letter_code
_entity_poly.pdbx_strand_id
1 'polypeptide(L)' 'MKYAVIFERAETNWAAYVPDLPGCMTTGQTLDETKANIREAIEGHLETLRQCGDPIPQPSSLAGEVEITTAA' A
#
# COMPACT_ATOMS: atom_id res chain seq x y z
N MET A 1 8.59 -8.95 -7.56
CA MET A 1 7.80 -9.22 -6.32
C MET A 1 6.49 -8.47 -6.42
N LYS A 2 5.43 -8.92 -5.74
CA LYS A 2 4.12 -8.23 -5.72
C LYS A 2 3.73 -8.03 -4.26
N TYR A 3 3.50 -6.79 -3.85
CA TYR A 3 2.99 -6.45 -2.52
C TYR A 3 1.49 -6.18 -2.61
N ALA A 4 0.72 -6.60 -1.61
CA ALA A 4 -0.65 -6.15 -1.45
C ALA A 4 -0.65 -4.67 -1.07
N VAL A 5 -1.53 -3.89 -1.69
CA VAL A 5 -1.70 -2.47 -1.41
C VAL A 5 -3.17 -2.22 -1.11
N ILE A 6 -3.45 -1.56 0.01
CA ILE A 6 -4.79 -1.16 0.39
C ILE A 6 -4.99 0.28 -0.10
N PHE A 7 -6.12 0.53 -0.76
CA PHE A 7 -6.51 1.86 -1.25
C PHE A 7 -7.77 2.29 -0.52
N GLU A 8 -7.72 3.45 0.12
CA GLU A 8 -8.82 4.00 0.91
C GLU A 8 -9.29 5.31 0.29
N ARG A 9 -10.60 5.42 0.06
CA ARG A 9 -11.21 6.67 -0.40
C ARG A 9 -11.47 7.56 0.82
N ALA A 10 -10.90 8.75 0.81
CA ALA A 10 -11.21 9.81 1.76
C ALA A 10 -12.17 10.83 1.12
N GLU A 11 -12.51 11.91 1.85
CA GLU A 11 -13.49 12.92 1.42
C GLU A 11 -13.12 13.54 0.06
N THR A 12 -11.86 13.89 -0.14
CA THR A 12 -11.39 14.64 -1.33
C THR A 12 -10.27 13.94 -2.09
N ASN A 13 -9.70 12.86 -1.55
CA ASN A 13 -8.55 12.19 -2.12
C ASN A 13 -8.58 10.67 -1.87
N TRP A 14 -7.52 9.99 -2.29
CA TRP A 14 -7.23 8.60 -2.01
C TRP A 14 -5.96 8.49 -1.17
N ALA A 15 -5.96 7.55 -0.23
CA ALA A 15 -4.78 7.11 0.49
C ALA A 15 -4.43 5.67 0.07
N ALA A 16 -3.15 5.33 0.13
CA ALA A 16 -2.73 3.95 -0.04
C ALA A 16 -1.59 3.60 0.91
N TYR A 17 -1.54 2.35 1.35
CA TYR A 17 -0.47 1.82 2.18
C TYR A 17 -0.21 0.35 1.89
N VAL A 18 1.00 -0.09 2.24
CA VAL A 18 1.47 -1.46 2.03
C VAL A 18 1.59 -2.18 3.38
N PRO A 19 0.72 -3.15 3.70
CA PRO A 19 0.75 -3.81 5.01
C PRO A 19 2.08 -4.51 5.33
N ASP A 20 2.73 -5.10 4.32
CA ASP A 20 4.01 -5.80 4.46
C ASP A 20 5.23 -4.85 4.50
N LEU A 21 5.06 -3.56 4.20
CA LEU A 21 6.12 -2.54 4.27
C LEU A 21 5.67 -1.40 5.20
N PRO A 22 5.78 -1.57 6.54
CA PRO A 22 5.36 -0.55 7.49
C PRO A 22 5.99 0.81 7.21
N GLY A 23 5.16 1.86 7.16
CA GLY A 23 5.58 3.22 6.83
C GLY A 23 5.62 3.53 5.33
N CYS A 24 5.41 2.56 4.44
CA CYS A 24 5.24 2.79 3.00
C CYS A 24 3.78 3.15 2.70
N MET A 25 3.50 4.44 2.58
CA MET A 25 2.17 4.99 2.33
C MET A 25 2.22 6.26 1.47
N THR A 26 1.11 6.60 0.83
CA THR A 26 1.00 7.80 -0.01
C THR A 26 -0.45 8.30 -0.09
N THR A 27 -0.63 9.47 -0.70
CA THR A 27 -1.95 9.99 -1.08
C THR A 27 -1.94 10.51 -2.51
N GLY A 28 -3.11 10.66 -3.12
CA GLY A 28 -3.30 11.27 -4.44
C GLY A 28 -4.75 11.71 -4.64
N GLN A 29 -5.01 12.68 -5.51
CA GLN A 29 -6.37 13.18 -5.75
C GLN A 29 -7.23 12.12 -6.46
N THR A 30 -6.61 11.32 -7.33
CA THR A 30 -7.27 10.24 -8.07
C THR A 30 -6.69 8.88 -7.72
N LEU A 31 -7.47 7.82 -7.93
CA LEU A 31 -7.01 6.46 -7.69
C LEU A 31 -5.77 6.11 -8.53
N ASP A 32 -5.71 6.58 -9.78
CA ASP A 32 -4.59 6.29 -10.68
C ASP A 32 -3.32 7.05 -10.28
N GLU A 33 -3.46 8.30 -9.84
CA GLU A 33 -2.37 9.05 -9.23
C GLU A 33 -1.85 8.32 -7.97
N THR A 34 -2.73 7.90 -7.07
CA THR A 34 -2.33 7.16 -5.86
C THR A 34 -1.63 5.84 -6.19
N LYS A 35 -2.09 5.11 -7.23
CA LYS A 35 -1.42 3.90 -7.73
C LYS A 35 -0.02 4.18 -8.29
N ALA A 36 0.17 5.30 -8.98
CA ALA A 36 1.49 5.71 -9.46
C ALA A 36 2.40 6.05 -8.26
N ASN A 37 1.92 6.90 -7.36
CA ASN A 37 2.67 7.35 -6.20
C ASN A 37 3.09 6.19 -5.28
N ILE A 38 2.21 5.19 -5.05
CA ILE A 38 2.53 4.08 -4.14
C ILE A 38 3.56 3.14 -4.77
N ARG A 39 3.57 3.01 -6.11
CA ARG A 39 4.61 2.25 -6.81
C ARG A 39 5.98 2.89 -6.57
N GLU A 40 6.09 4.20 -6.76
CA GLU A 40 7.34 4.94 -6.52
C GLU A 40 7.77 4.86 -5.04
N ALA A 41 6.81 4.99 -4.11
CA ALA A 41 7.08 4.87 -2.68
C ALA A 41 7.61 3.47 -2.30
N ILE A 42 7.08 2.40 -2.89
CA ILE A 42 7.59 1.03 -2.69
C ILE A 42 9.01 0.92 -3.22
N GLU A 43 9.26 1.38 -4.44
CA GLU A 43 10.59 1.32 -5.06
C GLU A 43 11.64 2.06 -4.21
N GLY A 44 11.35 3.28 -3.77
CA GLY A 44 12.23 4.07 -2.91
C GLY A 44 12.43 3.47 -1.52
N HIS A 45 11.38 2.89 -0.93
CA HIS A 45 11.49 2.22 0.38
C HIS A 45 12.40 0.98 0.30
N LEU A 46 12.23 0.15 -0.74
CA LEU A 46 13.07 -1.02 -0.97
C LEU A 46 14.53 -0.65 -1.27
N GLU A 47 14.76 0.44 -2.00
CA GLU A 47 16.10 0.97 -2.21
C GLU A 47 16.75 1.43 -0.89
N THR A 48 16.01 2.15 -0.06
CA THR A 48 16.50 2.59 1.26
C THR A 48 16.90 1.41 2.14
N LEU A 49 16.05 0.37 2.24
CA LEU A 49 16.38 -0.84 3.01
C LEU A 49 17.68 -1.49 2.50
N ARG A 50 17.87 -1.58 1.17
CA ARG A 50 19.10 -2.12 0.58
C ARG A 50 20.33 -1.29 0.94
N GLN A 51 20.21 0.05 0.92
CA GLN A 51 21.32 0.96 1.25
C GLN A 51 21.68 0.88 2.74
N CYS A 52 20.70 0.69 3.61
CA CYS A 52 20.90 0.52 5.05
C CYS A 52 21.39 -0.90 5.44
N GLY A 53 21.34 -1.86 4.50
CA GLY A 53 21.67 -3.26 4.78
C GLY A 53 20.57 -4.01 5.54
N ASP A 54 19.36 -3.44 5.57
CA ASP A 54 18.20 -4.03 6.22
C ASP A 54 17.58 -5.15 5.37
N PRO A 55 17.01 -6.19 6.01
CA PRO A 55 16.34 -7.25 5.28
C PRO A 55 15.09 -6.72 4.56
N ILE A 56 14.90 -7.13 3.30
CA ILE A 56 13.68 -6.82 2.54
C ILE A 56 12.55 -7.76 2.99
N PRO A 57 11.43 -7.23 3.53
CA PRO A 57 10.28 -8.04 3.90
C PRO A 57 9.69 -8.76 2.68
N GLN A 58 9.43 -10.05 2.79
CA GLN A 58 8.75 -10.81 1.74
C GLN A 58 7.24 -10.52 1.78
N PRO A 59 6.58 -10.35 0.62
CA PRO A 59 5.13 -10.17 0.58
C PRO A 59 4.42 -11.38 1.18
N SER A 60 3.51 -11.11 2.12
CA SER A 60 2.73 -12.14 2.83
C SER A 60 1.24 -11.79 2.92
N SER A 61 0.92 -10.51 2.72
CA SER A 61 -0.45 -10.00 2.83
C SER A 61 -1.29 -10.36 1.60
N LEU A 62 -2.55 -10.72 1.85
CA LEU A 62 -3.58 -10.94 0.83
C LEU A 62 -4.72 -9.95 1.06
N ALA A 63 -5.10 -9.20 0.04
CA ALA A 63 -6.32 -8.39 0.05
C ALA A 63 -7.49 -9.28 -0.37
N GLY A 64 -8.58 -9.24 0.40
CA GLY A 64 -9.80 -9.99 0.12
C GLY A 64 -11.02 -9.25 0.64
N GLU A 65 -12.18 -9.63 0.13
CA GLU A 65 -13.47 -9.09 0.55
C GLU A 65 -14.21 -10.17 1.36
N VAL A 66 -14.93 -9.75 2.39
CA VAL A 66 -15.79 -10.62 3.20
C VAL A 66 -17.21 -10.05 3.14
N GLU A 67 -18.16 -10.87 2.68
CA GLU A 67 -19.57 -10.50 2.64
C GLU A 67 -20.20 -10.64 4.03
N ILE A 68 -20.93 -9.61 4.47
CA ILE A 68 -21.59 -9.57 5.78
C ILE A 68 -23.06 -9.24 5.59
N THR A 69 -23.95 -9.97 6.28
CA THR A 69 -25.37 -9.65 6.39
C THR A 69 -25.63 -8.98 7.73
N THR A 70 -26.07 -7.72 7.74
CA THR A 70 -26.50 -7.05 8.98
C THR A 70 -27.99 -7.30 9.20
N ALA A 71 -28.36 -7.83 10.37
CA ALA A 71 -29.76 -7.86 10.78
C ALA A 71 -30.25 -6.42 11.03
N ALA A 72 -31.38 -6.07 10.42
CA ALA A 72 -32.04 -4.78 10.60
C ALA A 72 -32.75 -4.67 11.96
#